data_AF-A0A518HQI3-F1
#
_entry.id   AF-A0A518HQI3-F1
#
_cell.length_a   1.000
_cell.length_b   1.000
_cell.length_c   1.000
_cell.angle_alpha   90.00
_cell.angle_beta   90.00
_cell.angle_gamma   90.00
#
_symmetry.space_group_name_H-M   'P 1'
#
loop_
_entity.id
_entity.type
_entity.pdbx_description
1 polymer ?
#
loop_
_entity_poly.entity_id
_entity_poly.type
_entity_poly.pdbx_seq_one_letter_code
_entity_poly.pdbx_strand_id
1 'polypeptide(L)'
;MTRLFRSFLLAALAAAFLSSGSCVYGQDTGGGTTNNFAQPIAGVDVDAQGVLKVRQFDPRVAQQRLMAARQMRDNDLMRGSKLRKVSLQRLEAAIQEQLAAGQAVSDDLAALAGLTSIQYVFYYPETRDIVVAGPAEGFVADPTERFVGINSGKPTVLLEDLVTALRAFAPGQPATGVISVSIDPTEEGLQRMQQFLASVRGRVQPSDAARLAAGLKNNLGLQNVSIRGIPTDTHFARVLVEADYRMKLIGIGLERLPMRFQSYVDRANPSAVAANAMERWYFQPRYDGIAVSEDGLAMKINERGVQLVGENERVAGGKRTITRRVNKASQAFCQEFTSKFPMIADRVRIYAEMRQLMDVSIAAAYIQEQDFYGQAEWAMPVLGNESALTVQTYTAPEQVETAVNAVWRGNTLMTPLGGGVQMQPRKALAKETLVVDREGQTDQVKQSAGPADLKPGQWWWD
;
A
#
# COMPACT_ATOMS: atom_id res chain seq x y z
N MET A 1 -13.99 57.14 59.70
CA MET A 1 -14.61 58.26 58.94
C MET A 1 -15.07 57.68 57.60
N THR A 2 -16.27 57.09 57.56
CA THR A 2 -17.54 57.70 57.10
C THR A 2 -17.62 57.99 55.61
N ARG A 3 -18.41 57.13 54.94
CA ARG A 3 -19.42 57.40 53.90
C ARG A 3 -18.93 58.00 52.57
N LEU A 4 -19.27 57.32 51.47
CA LEU A 4 -20.32 57.81 50.57
C LEU A 4 -20.81 56.70 49.62
N PHE A 5 -22.10 56.43 49.75
CA PHE A 5 -22.96 55.63 48.89
C PHE A 5 -23.83 56.63 48.11
N ARG A 6 -23.93 56.48 46.78
CA ARG A 6 -25.07 56.82 45.88
C ARG A 6 -24.53 56.89 44.45
N SER A 7 -25.22 56.56 43.36
CA SER A 7 -26.35 55.69 43.00
C SER A 7 -26.63 56.01 41.50
N PHE A 8 -27.24 55.07 40.79
CA PHE A 8 -28.01 55.21 39.53
C PHE A 8 -27.31 55.08 38.15
N LEU A 9 -27.58 53.90 37.56
CA LEU A 9 -28.12 53.63 36.22
C LEU A 9 -27.46 54.28 34.99
N LEU A 10 -26.94 53.42 34.09
CA LEU A 10 -27.60 53.18 32.80
C LEU A 10 -27.15 51.82 32.23
N ALA A 11 -28.12 51.01 31.82
CA ALA A 11 -27.92 49.79 31.06
C ALA A 11 -27.76 50.13 29.57
N ALA A 12 -26.86 49.44 28.85
CA ALA A 12 -27.12 48.89 27.52
C ALA A 12 -25.89 48.19 26.89
N LEU A 13 -26.15 46.96 26.45
CA LEU A 13 -25.61 46.26 25.28
C LEU A 13 -24.11 45.89 25.16
N ALA A 14 -23.91 44.57 25.21
CA ALA A 14 -23.29 43.74 24.18
C ALA A 14 -21.80 43.94 23.82
N ALA A 15 -20.98 42.97 24.26
CA ALA A 15 -20.02 42.31 23.37
C ALA A 15 -19.51 41.01 24.03
N ALA A 16 -19.91 39.88 23.47
CA ALA A 16 -19.15 38.64 23.58
C ALA A 16 -17.84 38.79 22.80
N PHE A 17 -16.70 38.36 23.35
CA PHE A 17 -15.66 37.57 22.67
C PHE A 17 -14.38 37.40 23.53
N LEU A 18 -13.86 36.17 23.49
CA LEU A 18 -12.44 35.77 23.58
C LEU A 18 -11.75 35.75 24.96
N SER A 19 -11.93 34.65 25.69
CA SER A 19 -10.85 34.07 26.51
C SER A 19 -10.12 33.00 25.68
N SER A 20 -8.93 33.34 25.19
CA SER A 20 -7.97 32.42 24.61
C SER A 20 -7.38 31.51 25.70
N GLY A 21 -7.94 30.31 25.83
CA GLY A 21 -7.30 29.23 26.58
C GLY A 21 -6.17 28.63 25.74
N SER A 22 -4.93 28.96 26.08
CA SER A 22 -3.75 28.31 25.51
C SER A 22 -3.63 26.88 26.04
N CYS A 23 -3.94 25.88 25.22
CA CYS A 23 -3.63 24.48 25.52
C CYS A 23 -2.13 24.23 25.24
N VAL A 24 -1.37 24.16 26.33
CA VAL A 24 0.00 23.65 26.39
C VAL A 24 -0.06 22.13 26.17
N TYR A 25 0.57 21.64 25.09
CA TYR A 25 0.82 20.20 24.92
C TYR A 25 2.00 19.82 25.82
N GLY A 26 1.69 19.19 26.96
CA GLY A 26 2.66 18.47 27.77
C GLY A 26 3.10 17.20 27.05
N GLN A 27 4.40 17.05 26.86
CA GLN A 27 5.05 15.89 26.27
C GLN A 27 5.21 14.82 27.34
N ASP A 28 4.34 13.82 27.34
CA ASP A 28 4.49 12.64 28.19
C ASP A 28 5.32 11.58 27.47
N THR A 29 6.37 11.12 28.14
CA THR A 29 7.37 10.18 27.61
C THR A 29 7.14 8.85 28.28
N GLY A 30 6.20 8.07 27.74
CA GLY A 30 5.89 6.71 28.17
C GLY A 30 5.88 5.78 26.96
N GLY A 31 6.76 4.79 26.95
CA GLY A 31 6.85 3.74 25.92
C GLY A 31 5.61 2.86 25.93
N GLY A 32 4.62 3.25 25.12
CA GLY A 32 3.48 2.44 24.75
C GLY A 32 3.05 2.85 23.35
N THR A 33 2.93 1.88 22.44
CA THR A 33 2.50 2.11 21.05
C THR A 33 1.04 2.61 21.05
N THR A 34 0.83 3.91 21.23
CA THR A 34 -0.48 4.54 21.07
C THR A 34 -0.80 4.63 19.59
N ASN A 35 -1.52 3.62 19.07
CA ASN A 35 -2.04 3.64 17.70
C ASN A 35 -3.07 4.76 17.54
N ASN A 36 -2.84 5.62 16.56
CA ASN A 36 -3.64 6.81 16.35
C ASN A 36 -4.80 6.52 15.37
N PHE A 37 -5.79 5.74 15.82
CA PHE A 37 -7.08 5.55 15.10
C PHE A 37 -7.92 6.85 15.02
N ALA A 38 -7.38 7.98 15.45
CA ALA A 38 -8.00 9.30 15.42
C ALA A 38 -7.66 10.10 14.14
N GLN A 39 -6.78 9.59 13.27
CA GLN A 39 -6.52 10.24 11.98
C GLN A 39 -7.63 9.88 10.97
N PRO A 40 -8.10 10.82 10.12
CA PRO A 40 -9.05 10.52 9.08
C PRO A 40 -8.49 9.42 8.19
N ILE A 41 -9.26 8.35 7.99
CA ILE A 41 -8.93 7.31 7.02
C ILE A 41 -9.20 7.94 5.65
N ALA A 42 -8.13 8.36 4.97
CA ALA A 42 -8.20 8.77 3.58
C ALA A 42 -8.10 7.51 2.73
N GLY A 43 -9.24 7.10 2.17
CA GLY A 43 -9.33 6.04 1.18
C GLY A 43 -9.52 6.64 -0.21
N VAL A 44 -9.35 5.83 -1.23
CA VAL A 44 -9.65 6.22 -2.61
C VAL A 44 -10.73 5.31 -3.15
N ASP A 45 -11.70 5.89 -3.86
CA ASP A 45 -12.80 5.18 -4.50
C ASP A 45 -12.80 5.40 -6.00
N VAL A 46 -13.17 4.36 -6.75
CA VAL A 46 -13.30 4.42 -8.21
C VAL A 46 -14.78 4.62 -8.50
N ASP A 47 -15.14 5.68 -9.23
CA ASP A 47 -16.53 5.87 -9.61
C ASP A 47 -16.96 4.91 -10.73
N ALA A 48 -18.26 4.90 -11.04
CA ALA A 48 -18.83 4.01 -12.06
C ALA A 48 -18.26 4.25 -13.47
N GLN A 49 -17.52 5.34 -13.68
CA GLN A 49 -16.83 5.67 -14.93
C GLN A 49 -15.35 5.26 -14.90
N GLY A 50 -14.90 4.54 -13.88
CA GLY A 50 -13.50 4.10 -13.77
C GLY A 50 -12.56 5.22 -13.32
N VAL A 51 -13.07 6.35 -12.80
CA VAL A 51 -12.27 7.49 -12.36
C VAL A 51 -11.98 7.42 -10.87
N LEU A 52 -10.69 7.47 -10.54
CA LEU A 52 -10.19 7.45 -9.18
C LEU A 52 -10.41 8.78 -8.45
N LYS A 53 -11.07 8.75 -7.28
CA LYS A 53 -11.36 9.91 -6.41
C LYS A 53 -11.01 9.65 -4.94
N VAL A 54 -10.39 10.63 -4.29
CA VAL A 54 -10.06 10.54 -2.86
C VAL A 54 -11.32 10.77 -2.02
N ARG A 55 -11.60 9.87 -1.07
CA ARG A 55 -12.67 9.99 -0.07
C ARG A 55 -12.11 10.01 1.35
N GLN A 56 -12.66 10.87 2.20
CA GLN A 56 -12.33 10.92 3.62
C GLN A 56 -13.47 10.29 4.43
N PHE A 57 -13.13 9.39 5.34
CA PHE A 57 -14.08 8.70 6.21
C PHE A 57 -14.04 9.25 7.64
N ASP A 58 -15.19 9.21 8.34
CA ASP A 58 -15.30 9.69 9.72
C ASP A 58 -14.58 8.73 10.69
N PRO A 59 -13.56 9.20 11.44
CA PRO A 59 -12.79 8.36 12.35
C PRO A 59 -13.61 7.80 13.53
N ARG A 60 -14.77 8.39 13.85
CA ARG A 60 -15.61 7.94 14.98
C ARG A 60 -16.22 6.56 14.74
N VAL A 61 -16.59 6.24 13.50
CA VAL A 61 -17.15 4.93 13.13
C VAL A 61 -16.08 3.84 13.28
N ALA A 62 -14.84 4.14 12.90
CA ALA A 62 -13.71 3.22 13.07
C ALA A 62 -13.48 2.88 14.54
N GLN A 63 -13.52 3.90 15.42
CA GLN A 63 -13.33 3.71 16.86
C GLN A 63 -14.44 2.86 17.48
N GLN A 64 -15.69 3.05 17.08
CA GLN A 64 -16.82 2.25 17.57
C GLN A 64 -16.68 0.78 17.18
N ARG A 65 -16.35 0.48 15.91
CA ARG A 65 -16.12 -0.91 15.45
C ARG A 65 -14.97 -1.56 16.20
N LEU A 66 -13.87 -0.83 16.41
CA LEU A 66 -12.72 -1.32 17.17
C LEU A 66 -13.06 -1.63 18.64
N MET A 67 -13.86 -0.79 19.29
CA MET A 67 -14.30 -1.04 20.66
C MET A 67 -15.17 -2.30 20.77
N ALA A 68 -16.08 -2.52 19.81
CA ALA A 68 -16.91 -3.73 19.76
C ALA A 68 -16.07 -5.00 19.54
N ALA A 69 -15.13 -4.97 18.58
CA ALA A 69 -14.25 -6.10 18.32
C ALA A 69 -13.37 -6.46 19.52
N ARG A 70 -12.89 -5.46 20.27
CA ARG A 70 -12.09 -5.67 21.49
C ARG A 70 -12.83 -6.36 22.62
N GLN A 71 -14.16 -6.46 22.56
CA GLN A 71 -14.96 -7.17 23.57
C GLN A 71 -15.11 -8.67 23.23
N MET A 72 -14.81 -9.10 22.01
CA MET A 72 -14.94 -10.51 21.56
C MET A 72 -13.67 -11.35 21.81
N ARG A 73 -13.00 -11.16 22.95
CA ARG A 73 -11.65 -11.73 23.24
C ARG A 73 -11.56 -13.25 23.41
N ASP A 74 -12.68 -13.96 23.49
CA ASP A 74 -12.70 -15.41 23.77
C ASP A 74 -12.49 -16.31 22.53
N ASN A 75 -12.32 -15.72 21.33
CA ASN A 75 -12.00 -16.48 20.12
C ASN A 75 -10.48 -16.62 19.95
N ASP A 76 -9.96 -17.83 19.72
CA ASP A 76 -8.52 -18.09 19.49
C ASP A 76 -7.96 -17.24 18.33
N LEU A 77 -8.77 -16.94 17.31
CA LEU A 77 -8.42 -16.03 16.21
C LEU A 77 -8.04 -14.62 16.69
N MET A 78 -8.60 -14.18 17.83
CA MET A 78 -8.40 -12.84 18.38
C MET A 78 -7.09 -12.70 19.16
N ARG A 79 -6.40 -13.82 19.45
CA ARG A 79 -5.09 -13.81 20.12
C ARG A 79 -4.00 -13.42 19.13
N GLY A 80 -3.07 -12.59 19.60
CA GLY A 80 -1.85 -12.25 18.86
C GLY A 80 -0.92 -13.45 18.78
N SER A 81 -0.38 -13.70 17.59
CA SER A 81 0.59 -14.73 17.29
C SER A 81 1.80 -14.13 16.57
N LYS A 82 3.00 -14.57 16.95
CA LYS A 82 4.23 -14.18 16.25
C LYS A 82 4.40 -14.94 14.94
N LEU A 83 3.80 -16.13 14.82
CA LEU A 83 3.96 -17.03 13.70
C LEU A 83 2.67 -17.84 13.52
N ARG A 84 1.64 -17.23 12.93
CA ARG A 84 0.49 -17.97 12.45
C ARG A 84 0.81 -18.60 11.11
N LYS A 85 0.47 -19.87 10.97
CA LYS A 85 0.63 -20.70 9.78
C LYS A 85 -0.73 -20.96 9.18
N VAL A 86 -0.85 -20.75 7.86
CA VAL A 86 -2.08 -20.97 7.08
C VAL A 86 -1.76 -21.95 5.96
N SER A 87 -2.36 -23.14 5.99
CA SER A 87 -2.24 -24.10 4.88
C SER A 87 -3.18 -23.69 3.75
N LEU A 88 -2.63 -23.50 2.55
CA LEU A 88 -3.37 -23.03 1.39
C LEU A 88 -4.39 -24.07 0.92
N GLN A 89 -4.04 -25.36 0.97
CA GLN A 89 -4.92 -26.45 0.58
C GLN A 89 -6.09 -26.62 1.57
N ARG A 90 -5.81 -26.54 2.87
CA ARG A 90 -6.86 -26.65 3.90
C ARG A 90 -7.77 -25.43 3.90
N LEU A 91 -7.20 -24.25 3.67
CA LEU A 91 -7.95 -23.01 3.47
C LEU A 91 -8.90 -23.15 2.28
N GLU A 92 -8.41 -23.66 1.15
CA GLU A 92 -9.25 -23.91 -0.03
C GLU A 92 -10.39 -24.90 0.27
N ALA A 93 -10.11 -25.98 0.99
CA ALA A 93 -11.14 -26.94 1.40
C ALA A 93 -12.21 -26.30 2.30
N ALA A 94 -11.82 -25.44 3.25
CA ALA A 94 -12.76 -24.71 4.10
C ALA A 94 -13.63 -23.71 3.31
N ILE A 95 -13.03 -23.02 2.32
CA ILE A 95 -13.78 -22.14 1.40
C ILE A 95 -14.74 -22.98 0.56
N GLN A 96 -14.30 -24.11 0.02
CA GLN A 96 -15.13 -24.99 -0.79
C GLN A 96 -16.35 -25.49 -0.01
N GLU A 97 -16.18 -25.83 1.27
CA GLU A 97 -17.29 -26.25 2.15
C GLU A 97 -18.34 -25.14 2.33
N GLN A 98 -17.91 -23.91 2.61
CA GLN A 98 -18.83 -22.77 2.74
C GLN A 98 -19.56 -22.47 1.43
N LEU A 99 -18.85 -22.47 0.30
CA LEU A 99 -19.44 -22.23 -1.01
C LEU A 99 -20.44 -23.33 -1.40
N ALA A 100 -20.13 -24.60 -1.12
CA ALA A 100 -21.04 -25.72 -1.35
C ALA A 100 -22.31 -25.63 -0.48
N ALA A 101 -22.20 -25.05 0.72
CA ALA A 101 -23.32 -24.75 1.60
C ALA A 101 -24.11 -23.48 1.20
N GLY A 102 -23.72 -22.78 0.13
CA GLY A 102 -24.32 -21.51 -0.29
C GLY A 102 -24.04 -20.35 0.65
N GLN A 103 -23.00 -20.46 1.48
CA GLN A 103 -22.57 -19.43 2.42
C GLN A 103 -21.53 -18.51 1.76
N ALA A 104 -21.56 -17.23 2.15
CA ALA A 104 -20.47 -16.31 1.81
C ALA A 104 -19.20 -16.69 2.57
N VAL A 105 -18.04 -16.39 1.99
CA VAL A 105 -16.75 -16.58 2.65
C VAL A 105 -16.71 -15.76 3.93
N SER A 106 -16.49 -16.43 5.06
CA SER A 106 -16.45 -15.79 6.38
C SER A 106 -15.24 -14.86 6.56
N ASP A 107 -15.37 -13.87 7.44
CA ASP A 107 -14.34 -12.84 7.68
C ASP A 107 -12.98 -13.43 8.11
N ASP A 108 -12.96 -14.55 8.82
CA ASP A 108 -11.73 -15.25 9.21
C ASP A 108 -10.99 -15.86 8.02
N LEU A 109 -11.70 -16.42 7.04
CA LEU A 109 -11.11 -16.86 5.77
C LEU A 109 -10.67 -15.65 4.94
N ALA A 110 -11.51 -14.62 4.84
CA ALA A 110 -11.24 -13.42 4.06
C ALA A 110 -10.00 -12.65 4.57
N ALA A 111 -9.77 -12.64 5.89
CA ALA A 111 -8.61 -12.01 6.53
C ALA A 111 -7.45 -12.97 6.84
N LEU A 112 -7.47 -14.20 6.29
CA LEU A 112 -6.45 -15.24 6.48
C LEU A 112 -6.06 -15.46 7.94
N ALA A 113 -7.06 -15.66 8.79
CA ALA A 113 -6.94 -15.82 10.22
C ALA A 113 -6.20 -14.65 10.89
N GLY A 114 -6.40 -13.42 10.39
CA GLY A 114 -5.80 -12.21 10.97
C GLY A 114 -4.31 -12.07 10.72
N LEU A 115 -3.75 -12.78 9.72
CA LEU A 115 -2.37 -12.62 9.32
C LEU A 115 -2.13 -11.15 8.94
N THR A 116 -1.14 -10.50 9.56
CA THR A 116 -0.79 -9.09 9.29
C THR A 116 0.39 -8.97 8.32
N SER A 117 1.11 -10.06 8.12
CA SER A 117 2.08 -10.19 7.04
C SER A 117 2.52 -11.61 6.77
N ILE A 118 2.73 -11.93 5.49
CA ILE A 118 3.50 -13.09 5.07
C ILE A 118 4.98 -12.78 5.25
N GLN A 119 5.66 -13.56 6.08
CA GLN A 119 7.11 -13.54 6.25
C GLN A 119 7.75 -14.85 5.81
N TYR A 120 6.98 -15.94 5.76
CA TYR A 120 7.47 -17.26 5.44
C TYR A 120 6.59 -17.99 4.45
N VAL A 121 7.22 -18.84 3.65
CA VAL A 121 6.56 -19.92 2.91
C VAL A 121 7.22 -21.22 3.33
N PHE A 122 6.41 -22.21 3.69
CA PHE A 122 6.87 -23.55 4.03
C PHE A 122 6.19 -24.59 3.15
N TYR A 123 6.93 -25.61 2.77
CA TYR A 123 6.38 -26.84 2.24
C TYR A 123 6.67 -28.00 3.20
N TYR A 124 5.61 -28.75 3.55
CA TYR A 124 5.67 -29.94 4.39
C TYR A 124 5.41 -31.18 3.54
N PRO A 125 6.44 -31.91 3.06
CA PRO A 125 6.26 -33.05 2.18
C PRO A 125 5.40 -34.17 2.77
N GLU A 126 5.45 -34.36 4.09
CA GLU A 126 4.77 -35.45 4.80
C GLU A 126 3.26 -35.29 4.75
N THR A 127 2.77 -34.05 4.83
CA THR A 127 1.34 -33.72 4.76
C THR A 127 0.94 -33.07 3.44
N ARG A 128 1.91 -32.82 2.56
CA ARG A 128 1.77 -32.10 1.29
C ARG A 128 1.19 -30.69 1.47
N ASP A 129 1.32 -30.10 2.64
CA ASP A 129 0.79 -28.76 2.95
C ASP A 129 1.77 -27.68 2.44
N ILE A 130 1.24 -26.71 1.68
CA ILE A 130 1.91 -25.46 1.34
C ILE A 130 1.38 -24.40 2.29
N VAL A 131 2.27 -23.76 3.03
CA VAL A 131 1.91 -22.91 4.16
C VAL A 131 2.51 -21.52 3.98
N VAL A 132 1.68 -20.50 4.11
CA VAL A 132 2.14 -19.12 4.31
C VAL A 132 2.10 -18.81 5.80
N ALA A 133 3.12 -18.10 6.31
CA ALA A 133 3.20 -17.82 7.73
C ALA A 133 3.80 -16.46 8.08
N GLY A 134 3.48 -15.98 9.29
CA GLY A 134 3.98 -14.72 9.83
C GLY A 134 3.14 -14.22 11.00
N PRO A 135 3.33 -12.97 11.45
CA PRO A 135 2.60 -12.43 12.59
C PRO A 135 1.11 -12.26 12.28
N ALA A 136 0.27 -12.63 13.23
CA ALA A 136 -1.18 -12.48 13.16
C ALA A 136 -1.75 -11.90 14.45
N GLU A 137 -2.95 -11.34 14.36
CA GLU A 137 -3.68 -10.87 15.53
C GLU A 137 -5.18 -10.79 15.24
N GLY A 138 -6.00 -10.57 16.28
CA GLY A 138 -7.40 -10.24 16.10
C GLY A 138 -7.57 -9.02 15.21
N PHE A 139 -8.59 -9.05 14.36
CA PHE A 139 -8.82 -8.06 13.32
C PHE A 139 -10.26 -7.55 13.34
N VAL A 140 -10.50 -6.42 12.67
CA VAL A 140 -11.82 -5.82 12.55
C VAL A 140 -11.96 -5.15 11.18
N ALA A 141 -13.14 -5.24 10.58
CA ALA A 141 -13.49 -4.45 9.42
C ALA A 141 -13.63 -2.97 9.81
N ASP A 142 -12.84 -2.10 9.18
CA ASP A 142 -12.93 -0.67 9.40
C ASP A 142 -14.08 -0.05 8.57
N PRO A 143 -14.32 1.27 8.62
CA PRO A 143 -15.40 1.91 7.85
C PRO A 143 -15.27 1.80 6.33
N THR A 144 -14.09 1.43 5.82
CA THR A 144 -13.85 1.13 4.40
C THR A 144 -14.05 -0.35 4.08
N GLU A 145 -14.57 -1.12 5.04
CA GLU A 145 -14.76 -2.58 4.99
C GLU A 145 -13.44 -3.35 4.82
N ARG A 146 -12.31 -2.69 5.12
CA ARG A 146 -10.99 -3.31 5.09
C ARG A 146 -10.65 -3.86 6.46
N PHE A 147 -10.09 -5.07 6.49
CA PHE A 147 -9.68 -5.72 7.73
C PHE A 147 -8.35 -5.16 8.24
N VAL A 148 -8.35 -4.74 9.50
CA VAL A 148 -7.16 -4.24 10.20
C VAL A 148 -6.97 -4.92 11.54
N GLY A 149 -5.72 -5.17 11.89
CA GLY A 149 -5.34 -5.72 13.18
C GLY A 149 -5.67 -4.78 14.34
N ILE A 150 -6.25 -5.33 15.41
CA ILE A 150 -6.79 -4.58 16.55
C ILE A 150 -5.68 -3.94 17.41
N ASN A 151 -4.51 -4.59 17.49
CA ASN A 151 -3.40 -4.10 18.31
C ASN A 151 -2.34 -3.37 17.51
N SER A 152 -2.10 -3.70 16.24
CA SER A 152 -1.11 -2.99 15.41
C SER A 152 -1.72 -1.91 14.50
N GLY A 153 -3.01 -2.00 14.17
CA GLY A 153 -3.66 -1.17 13.16
C GLY A 153 -3.21 -1.46 11.72
N LYS A 154 -2.38 -2.50 11.52
CA LYS A 154 -1.89 -2.90 10.19
C LYS A 154 -3.01 -3.58 9.40
N PRO A 155 -3.04 -3.43 8.06
CA PRO A 155 -3.93 -4.22 7.23
C PRO A 155 -3.61 -5.71 7.40
N THR A 156 -4.65 -6.54 7.38
CA THR A 156 -4.45 -7.99 7.28
C THR A 156 -4.11 -8.37 5.85
N VAL A 157 -3.56 -9.57 5.66
CA VAL A 157 -3.41 -10.18 4.34
C VAL A 157 -4.79 -10.65 3.91
N LEU A 158 -5.28 -10.11 2.79
CA LEU A 158 -6.60 -10.45 2.27
C LEU A 158 -6.53 -11.70 1.40
N LEU A 159 -7.55 -12.55 1.51
CA LEU A 159 -7.71 -13.74 0.66
C LEU A 159 -7.74 -13.36 -0.82
N GLU A 160 -8.45 -12.30 -1.20
CA GLU A 160 -8.57 -11.86 -2.60
C GLU A 160 -7.21 -11.44 -3.21
N ASP A 161 -6.35 -10.81 -2.42
CA ASP A 161 -5.00 -10.40 -2.84
C ASP A 161 -4.06 -11.60 -2.95
N LEU A 162 -4.15 -12.55 -2.00
CA LEU A 162 -3.41 -13.80 -2.06
C LEU A 162 -3.82 -14.63 -3.29
N VAL A 163 -5.12 -14.76 -3.54
CA VAL A 163 -5.66 -15.47 -4.69
C VAL A 163 -5.24 -14.80 -6.00
N THR A 164 -5.30 -13.48 -6.08
CA THR A 164 -4.84 -12.74 -7.27
C THR A 164 -3.36 -13.01 -7.55
N ALA A 165 -2.50 -13.03 -6.53
CA ALA A 165 -1.09 -13.36 -6.69
C ALA A 165 -0.85 -14.83 -7.06
N LEU A 166 -1.54 -15.78 -6.42
CA LEU A 166 -1.44 -17.20 -6.76
C LEU A 166 -1.89 -17.45 -8.21
N ARG A 167 -2.93 -16.77 -8.69
CA ARG A 167 -3.37 -16.83 -10.10
C ARG A 167 -2.33 -16.26 -11.07
N ALA A 168 -1.60 -15.21 -10.68
CA ALA A 168 -0.49 -14.67 -11.47
C ALA A 168 0.72 -15.62 -11.56
N PHE A 169 0.83 -16.58 -10.63
CA PHE A 169 1.88 -17.61 -10.56
C PHE A 169 1.27 -19.01 -10.42
N ALA A 170 0.24 -19.29 -11.23
CA ALA A 170 -0.56 -20.52 -11.14
C ALA A 170 0.21 -21.77 -11.60
N PRO A 171 -0.20 -22.97 -11.14
CA PRO A 171 0.38 -24.23 -11.62
C PRO A 171 0.24 -24.41 -13.13
N GLY A 172 1.31 -24.87 -13.79
CA GLY A 172 1.32 -25.16 -15.22
C GLY A 172 1.20 -23.94 -16.15
N GLN A 173 1.17 -22.72 -15.63
CA GLN A 173 1.13 -21.49 -16.41
C GLN A 173 2.50 -20.80 -16.45
N PRO A 174 2.84 -20.06 -17.52
CA PRO A 174 4.02 -19.21 -17.52
C PRO A 174 3.98 -18.22 -16.36
N ALA A 175 5.08 -18.12 -15.61
CA ALA A 175 5.21 -17.16 -14.54
C ALA A 175 4.99 -15.72 -15.03
N THR A 176 4.22 -14.93 -14.29
CA THR A 176 4.06 -13.51 -14.58
C THR A 176 5.40 -12.78 -14.47
N GLY A 177 5.92 -12.29 -15.60
CA GLY A 177 7.24 -11.66 -15.66
C GLY A 177 7.29 -10.27 -14.98
N VAL A 178 6.19 -9.53 -15.00
CA VAL A 178 6.07 -8.21 -14.35
C VAL A 178 4.64 -7.95 -13.93
N ILE A 179 4.47 -7.48 -12.69
CA ILE A 179 3.24 -6.85 -12.23
C ILE A 179 3.52 -5.35 -12.19
N SER A 180 2.74 -4.56 -12.92
CA SER A 180 2.97 -3.11 -12.96
C SER A 180 1.71 -2.31 -13.14
N VAL A 181 1.69 -1.14 -12.51
CA VAL A 181 0.77 -0.04 -12.76
C VAL A 181 1.56 1.16 -13.25
N SER A 182 1.03 1.89 -14.22
CA SER A 182 1.53 3.20 -14.64
C SER A 182 0.35 4.15 -14.79
N ILE A 183 0.50 5.39 -14.34
CA ILE A 183 -0.44 6.47 -14.60
C ILE A 183 0.28 7.49 -15.46
N ASP A 184 -0.23 7.67 -16.68
CA ASP A 184 0.39 8.47 -17.72
C ASP A 184 -0.63 9.43 -18.37
N PRO A 185 -0.26 10.70 -18.62
CA PRO A 185 -1.09 11.60 -19.42
C PRO A 185 -1.37 11.04 -20.81
N THR A 186 -2.53 11.38 -21.39
CA THR A 186 -2.81 11.03 -22.79
C THR A 186 -1.93 11.84 -23.75
N GLU A 187 -1.70 11.31 -24.95
CA GLU A 187 -0.90 12.00 -25.97
C GLU A 187 -1.51 13.37 -26.33
N GLU A 188 -2.84 13.43 -26.47
CA GLU A 188 -3.57 14.68 -26.73
C GLU A 188 -3.47 15.64 -25.54
N GLY A 189 -3.53 15.12 -24.31
CA GLY A 189 -3.34 15.89 -23.09
C GLY A 189 -1.96 16.56 -23.03
N LEU A 190 -0.91 15.81 -23.37
CA LEU A 190 0.45 16.34 -23.45
C LEU A 190 0.58 17.42 -24.52
N GLN A 191 -0.02 17.22 -25.70
CA GLN A 191 -0.02 18.23 -26.77
C GLN A 191 -0.73 19.51 -26.34
N ARG A 192 -1.92 19.42 -25.75
CA ARG A 192 -2.66 20.59 -25.22
C ARG A 192 -1.88 21.29 -24.12
N MET A 193 -1.25 20.55 -23.21
CA MET A 193 -0.40 21.11 -22.16
C MET A 193 0.77 21.90 -22.76
N GLN A 194 1.46 21.34 -23.76
CA GLN A 194 2.59 22.02 -24.42
C GLN A 194 2.15 23.30 -25.13
N GLN A 195 1.00 23.28 -25.82
CA GLN A 195 0.41 24.46 -26.46
C GLN A 195 0.06 25.54 -25.43
N PHE A 196 -0.56 25.16 -24.31
CA PHE A 196 -0.87 26.06 -23.21
C PHE A 196 0.39 26.69 -22.62
N LEU A 197 1.40 25.89 -22.29
CA LEU A 197 2.69 26.37 -21.77
C LEU A 197 3.39 27.34 -22.74
N ALA A 198 3.33 27.07 -24.04
CA ALA A 198 3.87 27.97 -25.06
C ALA A 198 3.13 29.32 -25.08
N SER A 199 1.80 29.31 -24.92
CA SER A 199 0.96 30.52 -24.93
C SER A 199 1.19 31.46 -23.74
N VAL A 200 1.56 30.90 -22.58
CA VAL A 200 1.76 31.67 -21.34
C VAL A 200 3.23 32.07 -21.12
N ARG A 201 4.16 31.49 -21.90
CA ARG A 201 5.61 31.70 -21.75
C ARG A 201 5.98 33.19 -21.76
N GLY A 202 6.74 33.64 -20.76
CA GLY A 202 7.22 35.02 -20.63
C GLY A 202 6.19 36.01 -20.06
N ARG A 203 4.96 35.59 -19.74
CA ARG A 203 3.88 36.43 -19.18
C ARG A 203 3.40 35.95 -17.81
N VAL A 204 4.22 35.17 -17.10
CA VAL A 204 3.85 34.44 -15.89
C VAL A 204 4.31 35.24 -14.65
N GLN A 205 3.37 35.67 -13.80
CA GLN A 205 3.64 36.32 -12.51
C GLN A 205 3.24 35.43 -11.32
N PRO A 206 3.81 35.63 -10.10
CA PRO A 206 3.45 34.86 -8.92
C PRO A 206 1.96 34.77 -8.63
N SER A 207 1.22 35.85 -8.90
CA SER A 207 -0.24 35.92 -8.73
C SER A 207 -1.03 35.01 -9.70
N ASP A 208 -0.43 34.58 -10.81
CA ASP A 208 -1.05 33.69 -11.80
C ASP A 208 -0.98 32.21 -11.44
N ALA A 209 -0.34 31.85 -10.32
CA ALA A 209 -0.10 30.46 -9.90
C ALA A 209 -1.36 29.58 -10.01
N ALA A 210 -2.44 29.99 -9.35
CA ALA A 210 -3.68 29.21 -9.30
C ALA A 210 -4.31 29.07 -10.70
N ARG A 211 -4.29 30.15 -11.49
CA ARG A 211 -4.79 30.16 -12.88
C ARG A 211 -3.98 29.24 -13.78
N LEU A 212 -2.66 29.21 -13.62
CA LEU A 212 -1.77 28.35 -14.38
C LEU A 212 -1.88 26.88 -13.97
N ALA A 213 -2.01 26.58 -12.67
CA ALA A 213 -2.30 25.21 -12.21
C ALA A 213 -3.62 24.70 -12.77
N ALA A 214 -4.69 25.51 -12.70
CA ALA A 214 -5.99 25.14 -13.26
C ALA A 214 -5.91 24.97 -14.79
N GLY A 215 -5.22 25.87 -15.49
CA GLY A 215 -4.99 25.76 -16.92
C GLY A 215 -4.22 24.50 -17.29
N LEU A 216 -3.15 24.16 -16.57
CA LEU A 216 -2.41 22.91 -16.77
C LEU A 216 -3.27 21.68 -16.51
N LYS A 217 -4.00 21.64 -15.39
CA LYS A 217 -4.91 20.54 -15.04
C LYS A 217 -5.94 20.31 -16.16
N ASN A 218 -6.60 21.39 -16.60
CA ASN A 218 -7.65 21.31 -17.62
C ASN A 218 -7.11 20.90 -19.00
N ASN A 219 -5.93 21.41 -19.39
CA ASN A 219 -5.35 21.07 -20.68
C ASN A 219 -4.81 19.64 -20.70
N LEU A 220 -4.17 19.18 -19.62
CA LEU A 220 -3.70 17.79 -19.52
C LEU A 220 -4.87 16.81 -19.53
N GLY A 221 -5.96 17.13 -18.82
CA GLY A 221 -7.15 16.28 -18.77
C GLY A 221 -6.98 15.07 -17.85
N LEU A 222 -7.74 14.01 -18.09
CA LEU A 222 -7.58 12.75 -17.36
C LEU A 222 -6.30 12.03 -17.82
N GLN A 223 -5.72 11.23 -16.93
CA GLN A 223 -4.56 10.40 -17.22
C GLN A 223 -5.00 8.93 -17.32
N ASN A 224 -4.38 8.18 -18.23
CA ASN A 224 -4.68 6.77 -18.43
C ASN A 224 -3.94 5.93 -17.38
N VAL A 225 -4.65 4.94 -16.84
CA VAL A 225 -4.08 3.89 -16.00
C VAL A 225 -3.77 2.68 -16.89
N SER A 226 -2.56 2.16 -16.76
CA SER A 226 -2.14 0.94 -17.44
C SER A 226 -1.69 -0.09 -16.42
N ILE A 227 -2.32 -1.26 -16.44
CA ILE A 227 -2.03 -2.37 -15.52
C ILE A 227 -1.54 -3.58 -16.32
N ARG A 228 -0.55 -4.30 -15.80
CA ARG A 228 -0.01 -5.53 -16.40
C ARG A 228 0.25 -6.58 -15.32
N GLY A 229 0.10 -7.85 -15.69
CA GLY A 229 0.42 -9.01 -14.87
C GLY A 229 -0.68 -9.49 -13.92
N ILE A 230 -1.75 -8.69 -13.74
CA ILE A 230 -2.91 -9.01 -12.90
C ILE A 230 -4.19 -8.46 -13.55
N PRO A 231 -5.38 -8.99 -13.23
CA PRO A 231 -6.66 -8.40 -13.64
C PRO A 231 -6.88 -7.02 -13.04
N THR A 232 -7.55 -6.13 -13.78
CA THR A 232 -7.65 -4.69 -13.47
C THR A 232 -8.75 -4.35 -12.47
N ASP A 233 -9.71 -5.23 -12.30
CA ASP A 233 -10.92 -5.17 -11.48
C ASP A 233 -10.77 -5.89 -10.13
N THR A 234 -9.55 -5.94 -9.60
CA THR A 234 -9.21 -6.54 -8.31
C THR A 234 -8.86 -5.49 -7.25
N HIS A 235 -9.00 -5.83 -5.97
CA HIS A 235 -8.47 -5.02 -4.87
C HIS A 235 -6.97 -4.75 -5.05
N PHE A 236 -6.23 -5.79 -5.46
CA PHE A 236 -4.80 -5.74 -5.76
C PHE A 236 -4.47 -4.59 -6.74
N ALA A 237 -5.16 -4.54 -7.89
CA ALA A 237 -4.97 -3.49 -8.89
C ALA A 237 -5.27 -2.09 -8.32
N ARG A 238 -6.38 -1.94 -7.59
CA ARG A 238 -6.79 -0.68 -6.96
C ARG A 238 -5.72 -0.15 -5.99
N VAL A 239 -5.17 -1.00 -5.13
CA VAL A 239 -4.13 -0.60 -4.16
C VAL A 239 -2.88 -0.08 -4.87
N LEU A 240 -2.44 -0.75 -5.95
CA LEU A 240 -1.27 -0.31 -6.71
C LEU A 240 -1.48 1.06 -7.35
N VAL A 241 -2.66 1.29 -7.94
CA VAL A 241 -3.01 2.58 -8.56
C VAL A 241 -3.11 3.68 -7.51
N GLU A 242 -3.76 3.41 -6.38
CA GLU A 242 -3.89 4.37 -5.29
C GLU A 242 -2.52 4.76 -4.72
N ALA A 243 -1.63 3.78 -4.50
CA ALA A 243 -0.30 4.03 -3.95
C ALA A 243 0.56 4.91 -4.88
N ASP A 244 0.53 4.67 -6.19
CA ASP A 244 1.21 5.52 -7.18
C ASP A 244 0.62 6.93 -7.20
N TYR A 245 -0.71 7.04 -7.28
CA TYR A 245 -1.39 8.32 -7.32
C TYR A 245 -1.07 9.18 -6.09
N ARG A 246 -1.15 8.61 -4.88
CA ARG A 246 -0.84 9.32 -3.64
C ARG A 246 0.63 9.71 -3.52
N MET A 247 1.54 8.85 -3.99
CA MET A 247 2.97 9.19 -4.02
C MET A 247 3.24 10.42 -4.92
N LYS A 248 2.54 10.53 -6.05
CA LYS A 248 2.57 11.73 -6.89
C LYS A 248 2.04 12.95 -6.16
N LEU A 249 0.89 12.85 -5.48
CA LEU A 249 0.34 13.95 -4.67
C LEU A 249 1.31 14.43 -3.58
N ILE A 250 2.00 13.50 -2.91
CA ILE A 250 3.04 13.81 -1.92
C ILE A 250 4.23 14.51 -2.59
N GLY A 251 4.68 14.01 -3.73
CA GLY A 251 5.79 14.60 -4.48
C GLY A 251 5.54 16.04 -4.91
N ILE A 252 4.32 16.34 -5.38
CA ILE A 252 3.91 17.71 -5.74
C ILE A 252 3.42 18.55 -4.54
N GLY A 253 3.41 18.00 -3.32
CA GLY A 253 3.03 18.71 -2.11
C GLY A 253 1.53 18.99 -1.94
N LEU A 254 0.66 18.28 -2.68
CA LEU A 254 -0.79 18.33 -2.48
C LEU A 254 -1.26 17.41 -1.35
N GLU A 255 -0.51 16.35 -1.07
CA GLU A 255 -0.73 15.48 0.08
C GLU A 255 0.45 15.61 1.06
N ARG A 256 0.14 15.71 2.36
CA ARG A 256 1.15 15.73 3.43
C ARG A 256 1.12 14.42 4.20
N LEU A 257 2.29 13.82 4.36
CA LEU A 257 2.45 12.67 5.25
C LEU A 257 2.29 13.10 6.72
N PRO A 258 1.80 12.22 7.61
CA PRO A 258 1.67 12.48 9.05
C PRO A 258 3.03 12.39 9.77
N MET A 259 4.06 12.99 9.18
CA MET A 259 5.43 13.06 9.68
C MET A 259 6.22 14.11 8.90
N ARG A 260 7.37 14.54 9.44
CA ARG A 260 8.27 15.46 8.73
C ARG A 260 8.85 14.76 7.50
N PHE A 261 8.46 15.25 6.34
CA PHE A 261 8.85 14.74 5.03
C PHE A 261 8.91 15.91 4.04
N GLN A 262 9.94 15.98 3.20
CA GLN A 262 10.04 17.04 2.20
C GLN A 262 9.56 16.53 0.85
N SER A 263 8.57 17.21 0.29
CA SER A 263 8.11 16.93 -1.07
C SER A 263 9.22 17.20 -2.10
N TYR A 264 9.08 16.65 -3.29
CA TYR A 264 9.99 16.96 -4.39
C TYR A 264 9.96 18.46 -4.71
N VAL A 265 8.78 19.08 -4.72
CA VAL A 265 8.64 20.53 -4.98
C VAL A 265 9.28 21.40 -3.90
N ASP A 266 9.41 20.92 -2.65
CA ASP A 266 10.17 21.61 -1.61
C ASP A 266 11.68 21.58 -1.84
N ARG A 267 12.16 20.52 -2.50
CA ARG A 267 13.58 20.25 -2.78
C ARG A 267 14.03 20.83 -4.13
N ALA A 268 13.11 21.00 -5.06
CA ALA A 268 13.39 21.40 -6.43
C ALA A 268 14.01 22.80 -6.49
N ASN A 269 15.16 22.92 -7.15
CA ASN A 269 15.75 24.21 -7.48
C ASN A 269 15.18 24.69 -8.83
N PRO A 270 14.48 25.84 -8.88
CA PRO A 270 13.86 26.36 -10.10
C PRO A 270 14.82 26.50 -11.29
N SER A 271 16.12 26.78 -11.04
CA SER A 271 17.13 26.91 -12.11
C SER A 271 17.70 25.58 -12.60
N ALA A 272 17.44 24.48 -11.88
CA ALA A 272 17.95 23.14 -12.21
C ALA A 272 16.90 22.22 -12.85
N VAL A 273 15.61 22.55 -12.72
CA VAL A 273 14.52 21.82 -13.36
C VAL A 273 14.28 22.42 -14.74
N ALA A 274 14.51 21.64 -15.79
CA ALA A 274 14.13 22.08 -17.13
C ALA A 274 12.61 22.26 -17.17
N ALA A 275 12.12 23.35 -17.77
CA ALA A 275 10.71 23.74 -17.80
C ALA A 275 9.73 22.68 -18.37
N ASN A 276 10.26 21.57 -18.92
CA ASN A 276 9.51 20.47 -19.54
C ASN A 276 9.99 19.06 -19.06
N ALA A 277 10.81 18.94 -18.01
CA ALA A 277 11.25 17.63 -17.53
C ALA A 277 10.19 17.02 -16.62
N MET A 278 9.42 16.07 -17.14
CA MET A 278 8.58 15.19 -16.32
C MET A 278 9.49 14.20 -15.60
N GLU A 279 9.53 14.25 -14.27
CA GLU A 279 10.15 13.19 -13.48
C GLU A 279 9.18 11.99 -13.42
N ARG A 280 9.73 10.78 -13.50
CA ARG A 280 8.97 9.55 -13.32
C ARG A 280 9.52 8.76 -12.14
N TRP A 281 8.63 8.32 -11.24
CA TRP A 281 9.00 7.51 -10.07
C TRP A 281 8.27 6.19 -10.03
N TYR A 282 8.94 5.15 -9.55
CA TYR A 282 8.38 3.82 -9.47
C TYR A 282 8.63 3.20 -8.11
N PHE A 283 7.59 2.70 -7.45
CA PHE A 283 7.78 1.79 -6.33
C PHE A 283 8.18 0.42 -6.86
N GLN A 284 9.14 -0.21 -6.21
CA GLN A 284 9.51 -1.60 -6.44
C GLN A 284 9.95 -2.27 -5.14
N PRO A 285 9.90 -3.60 -5.05
CA PRO A 285 10.52 -4.32 -3.95
C PRO A 285 12.01 -3.99 -3.85
N ARG A 286 12.52 -3.99 -2.62
CA ARG A 286 13.92 -4.27 -2.37
C ARG A 286 14.07 -5.78 -2.50
N TYR A 287 14.73 -6.21 -3.57
CA TYR A 287 14.86 -7.63 -3.91
C TYR A 287 15.91 -8.35 -3.07
N ASP A 288 16.75 -7.60 -2.37
CA ASP A 288 17.65 -8.07 -1.34
C ASP A 288 16.85 -8.39 -0.07
N GLY A 289 16.99 -9.62 0.44
CA GLY A 289 16.37 -10.01 1.70
C GLY A 289 15.50 -11.26 1.67
N ILE A 290 15.68 -12.15 0.70
CA ILE A 290 15.07 -13.49 0.75
C ILE A 290 16.11 -14.50 1.22
N ALA A 291 15.78 -15.24 2.29
CA ALA A 291 16.53 -16.41 2.72
C ALA A 291 15.74 -17.68 2.39
N VAL A 292 16.44 -18.73 1.99
CA VAL A 292 15.86 -20.05 1.70
C VAL A 292 16.69 -21.13 2.39
N SER A 293 16.03 -22.15 2.95
CA SER A 293 16.66 -23.33 3.52
C SER A 293 17.51 -24.09 2.49
N GLU A 294 18.45 -24.91 2.96
CA GLU A 294 19.30 -25.70 2.05
C GLU A 294 18.50 -26.68 1.18
N ASP A 295 17.42 -27.22 1.74
CA ASP A 295 16.51 -28.14 1.04
C ASP A 295 15.50 -27.44 0.13
N GLY A 296 15.43 -26.10 0.16
CA GLY A 296 14.49 -25.31 -0.64
C GLY A 296 13.03 -25.43 -0.18
N LEU A 297 12.76 -26.01 0.99
CA LEU A 297 11.41 -26.23 1.51
C LEU A 297 10.90 -25.12 2.42
N ALA A 298 11.74 -24.14 2.74
CA ALA A 298 11.38 -23.01 3.58
C ALA A 298 12.00 -21.71 3.05
N MET A 299 11.16 -20.69 2.88
CA MET A 299 11.58 -19.33 2.53
C MET A 299 11.23 -18.37 3.65
N LYS A 300 12.11 -17.39 3.89
CA LYS A 300 11.90 -16.25 4.77
C LYS A 300 12.15 -14.94 4.02
N ILE A 301 11.23 -13.99 4.19
CA ILE A 301 11.41 -12.58 3.80
C ILE A 301 12.06 -11.86 4.99
N ASN A 302 13.38 -11.68 4.95
CA ASN A 302 14.18 -11.07 6.01
C ASN A 302 13.90 -9.56 6.17
N GLU A 303 13.87 -8.84 5.06
CA GLU A 303 13.57 -7.41 5.01
C GLU A 303 12.41 -7.15 4.06
N ARG A 304 11.28 -6.68 4.61
CA ARG A 304 10.10 -6.26 3.83
C ARG A 304 10.31 -4.85 3.26
N GLY A 305 11.30 -4.72 2.39
CA GLY A 305 11.73 -3.43 1.85
C GLY A 305 10.96 -3.03 0.60
N VAL A 306 10.52 -1.77 0.56
CA VAL A 306 10.04 -1.11 -0.66
C VAL A 306 10.95 0.08 -0.93
N GLN A 307 11.32 0.24 -2.19
CA GLN A 307 12.10 1.38 -2.64
C GLN A 307 11.35 2.17 -3.72
N LEU A 308 11.51 3.48 -3.67
CA LEU A 308 11.06 4.39 -4.71
C LEU A 308 12.28 4.76 -5.56
N VAL A 309 12.20 4.53 -6.87
CA VAL A 309 13.30 4.81 -7.81
C VAL A 309 12.86 5.77 -8.91
N GLY A 310 13.78 6.62 -9.37
CA GLY A 310 13.54 7.47 -10.55
C GLY A 310 13.69 6.72 -11.88
N GLU A 311 13.17 7.27 -12.97
CA GLU A 311 13.30 6.70 -14.33
C GLU A 311 14.75 6.35 -14.69
N ASN A 312 15.68 7.28 -14.41
CA ASN A 312 17.10 7.09 -14.71
C ASN A 312 17.73 5.94 -13.92
N GLU A 313 17.23 5.64 -12.73
CA GLU A 313 17.69 4.52 -11.89
C GLU A 313 17.03 3.19 -12.31
N ARG A 314 15.78 3.23 -12.79
CA ARG A 314 15.07 2.06 -13.32
C ARG A 314 15.78 1.43 -14.53
N VAL A 315 16.36 2.23 -15.42
CA VAL A 315 17.09 1.76 -16.63
C VAL A 315 18.42 1.08 -16.27
N ALA A 316 18.91 1.21 -15.03
CA ALA A 316 20.16 0.60 -14.57
C ALA A 316 20.13 -0.94 -14.50
N GLY A 317 18.95 -1.56 -14.60
CA GLY A 317 18.77 -3.01 -14.65
C GLY A 317 18.99 -3.67 -16.02
N GLY A 318 19.72 -3.05 -16.97
CA GLY A 318 20.05 -3.76 -18.22
C GLY A 318 20.81 -3.05 -19.34
N LYS A 319 20.80 -1.72 -19.49
CA LYS A 319 21.69 -1.00 -20.43
C LYS A 319 21.68 0.49 -20.15
N ARG A 320 22.85 1.04 -19.81
CA ARG A 320 23.06 2.43 -19.40
C ARG A 320 22.84 3.39 -20.58
N THR A 321 21.68 4.07 -20.63
CA THR A 321 21.58 5.30 -21.41
C THR A 321 22.00 6.45 -20.50
N ILE A 322 23.19 7.01 -20.74
CA ILE A 322 23.73 8.15 -19.99
C ILE A 322 22.90 9.39 -20.33
N THR A 323 21.80 9.62 -19.62
CA THR A 323 21.11 10.92 -19.61
C THR A 323 21.84 11.86 -18.64
N ARG A 324 22.34 12.97 -19.19
CA ARG A 324 23.46 13.77 -18.68
C ARG A 324 23.13 14.74 -17.54
N ARG A 325 22.04 14.57 -16.81
CA ARG A 325 21.68 15.43 -15.65
C ARG A 325 20.87 14.66 -14.62
N VAL A 326 21.49 14.34 -13.49
CA VAL A 326 20.82 13.76 -12.33
C VAL A 326 20.02 14.86 -11.63
N ASN A 327 18.70 14.71 -11.54
CA ASN A 327 17.87 15.61 -10.74
C ASN A 327 18.06 15.28 -9.26
N LYS A 328 18.91 16.06 -8.57
CA LYS A 328 19.21 15.87 -7.14
C LYS A 328 17.99 15.95 -6.24
N ALA A 329 16.97 16.74 -6.60
CA ALA A 329 15.74 16.84 -5.83
C ALA A 329 14.90 15.55 -5.95
N SER A 330 14.80 15.00 -7.16
CA SER A 330 14.13 13.72 -7.45
C SER A 330 14.84 12.58 -6.73
N GLN A 331 16.17 12.51 -6.82
CA GLN A 331 16.98 11.51 -6.11
C GLN A 331 16.80 11.61 -4.59
N ALA A 332 16.86 12.82 -4.02
CA ALA A 332 16.70 13.01 -2.57
C ALA A 332 15.27 12.67 -2.09
N PHE A 333 14.25 12.93 -2.91
CA PHE A 333 12.88 12.51 -2.65
C PHE A 333 12.77 10.98 -2.62
N CYS A 334 13.27 10.29 -3.65
CA CYS A 334 13.32 8.82 -3.73
C CYS A 334 14.05 8.19 -2.54
N GLN A 335 15.22 8.73 -2.19
CA GLN A 335 16.03 8.25 -1.06
C GLN A 335 15.33 8.46 0.28
N GLU A 336 14.75 9.64 0.52
CA GLU A 336 14.01 9.91 1.76
C GLU A 336 12.75 9.03 1.85
N PHE A 337 12.00 8.88 0.76
CA PHE A 337 10.81 8.02 0.72
C PHE A 337 11.17 6.58 1.04
N THR A 338 12.22 6.04 0.40
CA THR A 338 12.72 4.68 0.63
C THR A 338 13.17 4.50 2.08
N SER A 339 14.02 5.40 2.60
CA SER A 339 14.54 5.30 3.97
C SER A 339 13.43 5.41 5.03
N LYS A 340 12.42 6.25 4.79
CA LYS A 340 11.30 6.44 5.71
C LYS A 340 10.12 5.52 5.43
N PHE A 341 10.19 4.66 4.42
CA PHE A 341 9.07 3.81 4.01
C PHE A 341 8.48 2.98 5.16
N PRO A 342 9.26 2.36 6.07
CA PRO A 342 8.70 1.63 7.21
C PRO A 342 7.78 2.51 8.08
N MET A 343 8.23 3.73 8.41
CA MET A 343 7.43 4.70 9.18
C MET A 343 6.23 5.23 8.41
N ILE A 344 6.34 5.35 7.09
CA ILE A 344 5.24 5.79 6.22
C ILE A 344 4.15 4.71 6.22
N ALA A 345 4.53 3.45 5.96
CA ALA A 345 3.61 2.31 5.95
C ALA A 345 2.91 2.10 7.31
N ASP A 346 3.59 2.38 8.43
CA ASP A 346 2.97 2.28 9.76
C ASP A 346 1.91 3.37 10.03
N ARG A 347 1.91 4.48 9.28
CA ARG A 347 0.99 5.60 9.47
C ARG A 347 0.00 5.81 8.33
N VAL A 348 0.32 5.30 7.14
CA VAL A 348 -0.43 5.51 5.91
C VAL A 348 -0.70 4.14 5.30
N ARG A 349 -1.94 3.66 5.50
CA ARG A 349 -2.34 2.28 5.26
C ARG A 349 -2.04 1.80 3.85
N ILE A 350 -2.28 2.62 2.83
CA ILE A 350 -2.10 2.19 1.43
C ILE A 350 -0.68 1.70 1.14
N TYR A 351 0.34 2.27 1.81
CA TYR A 351 1.72 1.85 1.65
C TYR A 351 2.02 0.55 2.42
N ALA A 352 1.32 0.27 3.52
CA ALA A 352 1.37 -1.05 4.15
C ALA A 352 0.70 -2.13 3.30
N GLU A 353 -0.45 -1.81 2.69
CA GLU A 353 -1.16 -2.71 1.75
C GLU A 353 -0.26 -2.98 0.53
N MET A 354 0.28 -1.95 -0.12
CA MET A 354 1.18 -2.12 -1.27
C MET A 354 2.41 -2.97 -0.92
N ARG A 355 3.03 -2.78 0.25
CA ARG A 355 4.12 -3.66 0.73
C ARG A 355 3.64 -5.10 0.88
N GLN A 356 2.45 -5.32 1.44
CA GLN A 356 1.87 -6.64 1.59
C GLN A 356 1.66 -7.33 0.23
N LEU A 357 1.17 -6.61 -0.77
CA LEU A 357 0.99 -7.14 -2.13
C LEU A 357 2.32 -7.56 -2.77
N MET A 358 3.41 -6.83 -2.51
CA MET A 358 4.76 -7.21 -2.95
C MET A 358 5.21 -8.51 -2.28
N ASP A 359 5.04 -8.64 -0.97
CA ASP A 359 5.43 -9.84 -0.23
C ASP A 359 4.63 -11.07 -0.67
N VAL A 360 3.32 -10.91 -0.84
CA VAL A 360 2.41 -11.98 -1.32
C VAL A 360 2.80 -12.43 -2.73
N SER A 361 3.18 -11.49 -3.59
CA SER A 361 3.65 -11.82 -4.95
C SER A 361 4.98 -12.57 -4.95
N ILE A 362 5.90 -12.22 -4.05
CA ILE A 362 7.16 -12.95 -3.87
C ILE A 362 6.89 -14.36 -3.34
N ALA A 363 5.99 -14.51 -2.38
CA ALA A 363 5.57 -15.81 -1.87
C ALA A 363 4.96 -16.69 -2.97
N ALA A 364 4.01 -16.16 -3.75
CA ALA A 364 3.40 -16.89 -4.86
C ALA A 364 4.42 -17.29 -5.94
N ALA A 365 5.34 -16.38 -6.28
CA ALA A 365 6.41 -16.68 -7.23
C ALA A 365 7.35 -17.77 -6.71
N TYR A 366 7.66 -17.79 -5.41
CA TYR A 366 8.50 -18.83 -4.80
C TYR A 366 7.82 -20.20 -4.81
N ILE A 367 6.52 -20.26 -4.47
CA ILE A 367 5.72 -21.49 -4.55
C ILE A 367 5.78 -22.09 -5.96
N GLN A 368 5.66 -21.24 -6.99
CA GLN A 368 5.75 -21.68 -8.39
C GLN A 368 7.18 -22.07 -8.79
N GLU A 369 8.20 -21.31 -8.39
CA GLU A 369 9.61 -21.58 -8.71
C GLU A 369 10.08 -22.94 -8.17
N GLN A 370 9.64 -23.31 -6.97
CA GLN A 370 9.95 -24.59 -6.34
C GLN A 370 9.03 -25.73 -6.80
N ASP A 371 8.06 -25.47 -7.68
CA ASP A 371 7.04 -26.43 -8.10
C ASP A 371 6.30 -27.09 -6.92
N PHE A 372 6.01 -26.31 -5.86
CA PHE A 372 5.28 -26.85 -4.71
C PHE A 372 3.87 -27.32 -5.09
N TYR A 373 3.26 -26.71 -6.11
CA TYR A 373 1.98 -27.20 -6.65
C TYR A 373 2.08 -28.64 -7.16
N GLY A 374 3.11 -28.94 -7.98
CA GLY A 374 3.35 -30.28 -8.49
C GLY A 374 3.70 -31.27 -7.38
N GLN A 375 4.58 -30.88 -6.46
CA GLN A 375 4.97 -31.72 -5.31
C GLN A 375 3.78 -32.05 -4.39
N ALA A 376 2.86 -31.09 -4.19
CA ALA A 376 1.66 -31.25 -3.37
C ALA A 376 0.49 -31.91 -4.12
N GLU A 377 0.61 -32.12 -5.43
CA GLU A 377 -0.49 -32.52 -6.33
C GLU A 377 -1.70 -31.57 -6.23
N TRP A 378 -1.45 -30.27 -6.06
CA TRP A 378 -2.48 -29.27 -5.83
C TRP A 378 -2.72 -28.37 -7.05
N ALA A 379 -3.89 -28.52 -7.67
CA ALA A 379 -4.27 -27.78 -8.88
C ALA A 379 -5.03 -26.47 -8.62
N MET A 380 -5.24 -26.08 -7.35
CA MET A 380 -6.07 -24.93 -6.96
C MET A 380 -7.50 -24.94 -7.57
N PRO A 381 -8.31 -26.00 -7.40
CA PRO A 381 -9.63 -26.12 -8.03
C PRO A 381 -10.62 -24.97 -7.74
N VAL A 382 -10.50 -24.31 -6.59
CA VAL A 382 -11.37 -23.18 -6.19
C VAL A 382 -10.58 -21.87 -6.22
N LEU A 383 -9.43 -21.80 -5.56
CA LEU A 383 -8.60 -20.60 -5.53
C LEU A 383 -8.09 -20.22 -6.92
N GLY A 384 -7.87 -21.18 -7.82
CA GLY A 384 -7.43 -20.95 -9.20
C GLY A 384 -8.56 -20.59 -10.17
N ASN A 385 -9.82 -20.66 -9.74
CA ASN A 385 -10.98 -20.55 -10.61
C ASN A 385 -11.85 -19.34 -10.26
N GLU A 386 -11.88 -18.33 -11.13
CA GLU A 386 -12.67 -17.09 -10.96
C GLU A 386 -14.18 -17.35 -10.83
N SER A 387 -14.70 -18.38 -11.51
CA SER A 387 -16.12 -18.75 -11.43
C SER A 387 -16.48 -19.46 -10.13
N ALA A 388 -15.50 -20.06 -9.44
CA ALA A 388 -15.71 -20.70 -8.15
C ALA A 388 -15.50 -19.71 -6.98
N LEU A 389 -14.42 -18.93 -7.04
CA LEU A 389 -14.10 -17.88 -6.08
C LEU A 389 -13.79 -16.57 -6.83
N THR A 390 -14.76 -15.66 -6.85
CA THR A 390 -14.64 -14.39 -7.56
C THR A 390 -13.86 -13.37 -6.73
N VAL A 391 -12.82 -12.79 -7.32
CA VAL A 391 -11.99 -11.70 -6.77
C VAL A 391 -11.95 -10.48 -7.69
N GLN A 392 -12.39 -10.64 -8.95
CA GLN A 392 -12.59 -9.57 -9.92
C GLN A 392 -13.94 -8.88 -9.68
N THR A 393 -14.07 -8.19 -8.54
CA THR A 393 -15.34 -7.60 -8.06
C THR A 393 -15.37 -6.07 -8.10
N TYR A 394 -14.26 -5.43 -8.44
CA TYR A 394 -14.10 -3.97 -8.39
C TYR A 394 -14.32 -3.31 -9.75
N THR A 395 -14.67 -2.03 -9.75
CA THR A 395 -14.60 -1.24 -10.99
C THR A 395 -13.13 -1.00 -11.35
N ALA A 396 -12.75 -1.36 -12.57
CA ALA A 396 -11.40 -1.16 -13.06
C ALA A 396 -11.03 0.34 -13.05
N PRO A 397 -9.89 0.73 -12.47
CA PRO A 397 -9.40 2.10 -12.54
C PRO A 397 -8.80 2.32 -13.93
N GLU A 398 -9.55 2.96 -14.82
CA GLU A 398 -9.12 3.24 -16.20
C GLU A 398 -8.44 4.61 -16.30
N GLN A 399 -8.90 5.57 -15.51
CA GLN A 399 -8.43 6.95 -15.56
C GLN A 399 -8.30 7.58 -14.17
N VAL A 400 -7.43 8.57 -14.06
CA VAL A 400 -7.33 9.40 -12.85
C VAL A 400 -7.36 10.88 -13.19
N GLU A 401 -7.88 11.69 -12.26
CA GLU A 401 -7.79 13.13 -12.40
C GLU A 401 -6.33 13.61 -12.39
N THR A 402 -6.01 14.55 -13.28
CA THR A 402 -4.73 15.23 -13.18
C THR A 402 -4.65 16.07 -11.92
N ALA A 403 -3.63 15.82 -11.13
CA ALA A 403 -3.25 16.65 -10.01
C ALA A 403 -2.06 17.55 -10.42
N VAL A 404 -2.25 18.87 -10.32
CA VAL A 404 -1.18 19.86 -10.54
C VAL A 404 -1.10 20.75 -9.31
N ASN A 405 0.12 20.99 -8.83
CA ASN A 405 0.38 22.04 -7.86
C ASN A 405 1.21 23.15 -8.51
N ALA A 406 0.69 24.37 -8.55
CA ALA A 406 1.49 25.53 -8.93
C ALA A 406 2.26 26.03 -7.70
N VAL A 407 3.37 25.38 -7.39
CA VAL A 407 4.31 25.90 -6.39
C VAL A 407 5.22 26.92 -7.05
N TRP A 408 5.04 28.19 -6.69
CA TRP A 408 5.98 29.24 -7.04
C TRP A 408 7.21 29.20 -6.13
N ARG A 409 8.21 28.45 -6.55
CA ARG A 409 9.60 28.69 -6.13
C ARG A 409 10.29 29.32 -7.33
N GLY A 410 10.72 30.59 -7.21
CA GLY A 410 11.48 31.31 -8.23
C GLY A 410 11.00 31.14 -9.68
N ASN A 411 9.96 31.87 -10.10
CA ASN A 411 9.53 32.02 -11.50
C ASN A 411 9.26 30.75 -12.33
N THR A 412 9.18 29.55 -11.72
CA THR A 412 9.15 28.28 -12.46
C THR A 412 7.96 27.41 -12.05
N LEU A 413 7.20 26.97 -13.05
CA LEU A 413 6.04 26.09 -12.94
C LEU A 413 6.50 24.63 -13.01
N MET A 414 6.14 23.82 -12.03
CA MET A 414 6.51 22.39 -12.00
C MET A 414 5.41 21.56 -12.70
N THR A 415 5.83 20.74 -13.66
CA THR A 415 4.95 19.94 -14.52
C THR A 415 4.47 18.66 -13.82
N PRO A 416 3.38 18.03 -14.33
CA PRO A 416 2.89 16.73 -13.87
C PRO A 416 4.00 15.67 -13.87
N LEU A 417 3.87 14.73 -12.93
CA LEU A 417 4.84 13.68 -12.66
C LEU A 417 4.32 12.34 -13.18
N GLY A 418 5.13 11.65 -13.97
CA GLY A 418 4.84 10.27 -14.35
C GLY A 418 5.20 9.33 -13.20
N GLY A 419 4.75 8.08 -13.26
CA GLY A 419 5.12 7.11 -12.25
C GLY A 419 4.25 5.88 -12.23
N GLY A 420 4.61 4.95 -11.36
CA GLY A 420 3.90 3.69 -11.22
C GLY A 420 4.32 2.86 -10.01
N VAL A 421 3.76 1.66 -9.96
CA VAL A 421 4.30 0.57 -9.15
C VAL A 421 4.78 -0.50 -10.11
N GLN A 422 5.95 -1.08 -9.86
CA GLN A 422 6.46 -2.18 -10.65
C GLN A 422 7.13 -3.20 -9.72
N MET A 423 6.72 -4.45 -9.84
CA MET A 423 7.37 -5.55 -9.15
C MET A 423 7.64 -6.70 -10.12
N GLN A 424 8.80 -7.32 -9.95
CA GLN A 424 9.23 -8.52 -10.67
C GLN A 424 9.60 -9.58 -9.62
N PRO A 425 8.61 -10.27 -9.04
CA PRO A 425 8.81 -11.11 -7.86
C PRO A 425 9.97 -12.11 -7.97
N ARG A 426 10.14 -12.73 -9.15
CA ARG A 426 11.24 -13.67 -9.42
C ARG A 426 12.65 -13.07 -9.31
N LYS A 427 12.82 -11.74 -9.43
CA LYS A 427 14.12 -11.10 -9.16
C LYS A 427 14.55 -11.22 -7.70
N ALA A 428 13.62 -11.39 -6.76
CA ALA A 428 13.94 -11.68 -5.36
C ALA A 428 14.49 -13.11 -5.16
N LEU A 429 14.22 -13.99 -6.12
CA LEU A 429 14.57 -15.42 -6.08
C LEU A 429 15.79 -15.75 -6.95
N ALA A 430 16.36 -14.75 -7.62
CA ALA A 430 17.54 -14.92 -8.45
C ALA A 430 18.77 -15.23 -7.57
N LYS A 431 19.73 -15.97 -8.12
CA LYS A 431 20.93 -16.41 -7.36
C LYS A 431 21.74 -15.25 -6.79
N GLU A 432 21.67 -14.07 -7.41
CA GLU A 432 22.41 -12.87 -7.01
C GLU A 432 21.79 -12.17 -5.79
N THR A 433 20.51 -12.41 -5.50
CA THR A 433 19.75 -11.73 -4.43
C THR A 433 19.32 -12.68 -3.33
N LEU A 434 19.16 -13.96 -3.64
CA LEU A 434 18.77 -15.01 -2.72
C LEU A 434 19.93 -15.43 -1.81
N VAL A 435 19.64 -15.54 -0.52
CA VAL A 435 20.58 -16.03 0.50
C VAL A 435 20.19 -17.46 0.89
N VAL A 436 21.16 -18.37 0.89
CA VAL A 436 20.94 -19.73 1.44
C VAL A 436 21.22 -19.69 2.94
N ASP A 437 20.24 -20.10 3.73
CA ASP A 437 20.33 -20.18 5.19
C ASP A 437 21.09 -21.44 5.62
N ARG A 438 22.40 -21.30 5.80
CA ARG A 438 23.29 -22.38 6.25
C ARG A 438 23.27 -22.59 7.77
N GLU A 439 22.66 -21.69 8.52
CA GLU A 439 22.54 -21.81 9.97
C GLU A 439 21.28 -22.61 10.37
N GLY A 440 20.41 -22.91 9.39
CA GLY A 440 19.19 -23.70 9.58
C GLY A 440 18.11 -22.97 10.38
N GLN A 441 18.18 -21.64 10.51
CA GLN A 441 17.21 -20.86 11.29
C GLN A 441 15.80 -20.96 10.69
N THR A 442 15.70 -20.91 9.38
CA THR A 442 14.45 -20.95 8.61
C THR A 442 13.80 -22.33 8.74
N ASP A 443 14.60 -23.40 8.71
CA ASP A 443 14.12 -24.76 8.95
C ASP A 443 13.67 -24.98 10.39
N GLN A 444 14.37 -24.40 11.37
CA GLN A 444 13.92 -24.45 12.76
C GLN A 444 12.54 -23.80 12.94
N VAL A 445 12.27 -22.67 12.26
CA VAL A 445 10.95 -22.01 12.28
C VAL A 445 9.89 -22.86 11.57
N LYS A 446 10.24 -23.51 10.45
CA LYS A 446 9.36 -24.48 9.79
C LYS A 446 8.98 -25.61 10.75
N GLN A 447 9.96 -26.19 11.45
CA GLN A 447 9.76 -27.30 12.39
C GLN A 447 9.04 -26.91 13.68
N SER A 448 9.11 -25.64 14.11
CA SER A 448 8.39 -25.19 15.30
C SER A 448 6.88 -25.20 15.04
N ALA A 449 6.14 -26.14 15.65
CA ALA A 449 4.71 -26.39 15.41
C ALA A 449 4.41 -26.75 13.94
N GLY A 450 4.82 -27.96 13.52
CA GLY A 450 4.40 -28.56 12.25
C GLY A 450 2.91 -28.92 12.24
N PRO A 451 2.33 -29.29 11.07
CA PRO A 451 0.93 -29.67 10.94
C PRO A 451 0.65 -31.07 11.54
N ALA A 452 0.81 -31.20 12.86
CA ALA A 452 0.50 -32.40 13.63
C ALA A 452 -0.75 -32.17 14.49
N ASP A 453 -1.58 -33.20 14.65
CA ASP A 453 -2.75 -33.20 15.55
C ASP A 453 -3.77 -32.06 15.32
N LEU A 454 -3.88 -31.58 14.08
CA LEU A 454 -4.86 -30.58 13.69
C LEU A 454 -6.28 -31.15 13.73
N LYS A 455 -7.24 -30.37 14.24
CA LYS A 455 -8.66 -30.77 14.26
C LYS A 455 -9.21 -30.90 12.83
N PRO A 456 -10.25 -31.73 12.60
CA PRO A 456 -10.97 -31.73 11.33
C PRO A 456 -11.44 -30.32 10.95
N GLY A 457 -11.19 -29.91 9.70
CA GLY A 457 -11.52 -28.57 9.20
C GLY A 457 -10.57 -27.45 9.67
N GLN A 458 -9.56 -27.74 10.50
CA GLN A 458 -8.58 -26.74 10.92
C GLN A 458 -7.59 -26.45 9.78
N TRP A 459 -7.55 -25.19 9.34
CA TRP A 459 -6.75 -24.73 8.21
C TRP A 459 -5.61 -23.75 8.60
N TRP A 460 -5.57 -23.34 9.87
CA TRP A 460 -4.50 -22.51 10.43
C TRP A 460 -4.11 -22.97 11.85
N TRP A 461 -2.89 -22.62 12.27
CA TRP A 461 -2.35 -22.88 13.61
C TRP A 461 -1.23 -21.87 13.93
N ASP A 462 -0.79 -21.84 15.18
CA ASP A 462 0.30 -20.98 15.67
C ASP A 462 1.55 -21.80 16.06
#